data_AF-A0AA89C695-F1
#
_entry.id   AF-A0AA89C695-F1
#
_cell.length_a   1.000
_cell.length_b   1.000
_cell.length_c   1.000
_cell.angle_alpha   90.00
_cell.angle_beta   90.00
_cell.angle_gamma   90.00
#
_symmetry.space_group_name_H-M   'P 1'
#
loop_
_entity.id
_entity.type
_entity.pdbx_description
1 polymer ?
#
loop_
_entity_poly.entity_id
_entity_poly.type
_entity_poly.pdbx_seq_one_letter_code
_entity_poly.pdbx_strand_id
1 'polypeptide(L)'
;MGDLNAKVGMDNIGNESVTGKEGIGIRNENGETFIELCQFKNLIIGGTRFQKKDIYKATWVSPNRRTKNRIDHIAVNTKWKSSLLDVSACRGADVGSDHYLVTGEIRLFKVAEKKTDEEYIRKQTI
;
A
#
# COMPACT_ATOMS: atom_id res chain seq x y z
N MET A 1 -3.84 -0.41 -7.07
CA MET A 1 -3.13 0.84 -6.75
C MET A 1 -3.74 1.96 -7.58
N GLY A 2 -3.70 3.20 -7.11
CA GLY A 2 -4.18 4.36 -7.86
C GLY A 2 -4.85 5.40 -6.97
N ASP A 3 -5.36 6.45 -7.60
CA ASP A 3 -6.21 7.46 -6.95
C ASP A 3 -7.62 6.87 -6.73
N LEU A 4 -8.03 6.81 -5.47
CA LEU A 4 -9.34 6.31 -5.07
C LEU A 4 -10.21 7.43 -4.49
N ASN A 5 -9.68 8.66 -4.40
CA ASN A 5 -10.30 9.76 -3.69
C ASN A 5 -10.75 9.39 -2.26
N ALA A 6 -10.03 8.45 -1.64
CA ALA A 6 -10.38 7.82 -0.37
C ALA A 6 -9.47 8.34 0.74
N LYS A 7 -10.04 9.01 1.75
CA LYS A 7 -9.32 9.41 2.95
C LYS A 7 -9.62 8.37 4.02
N VAL A 8 -8.64 7.55 4.35
CA VAL A 8 -8.79 6.45 5.33
C VAL A 8 -8.74 6.95 6.78
N GLY A 9 -8.20 8.16 7.00
CA GLY A 9 -8.12 8.80 8.30
C GLY A 9 -6.98 8.28 9.20
N MET A 10 -6.81 8.91 10.36
CA MET A 10 -5.85 8.49 11.39
C MET A 10 -6.41 7.42 12.32
N ASP A 11 -7.72 7.42 12.53
CA ASP A 11 -8.37 6.45 13.40
C ASP A 11 -8.37 5.08 12.72
N ASN A 12 -7.78 4.10 13.38
CA ASN A 12 -7.69 2.73 12.92
C ASN A 12 -8.43 1.74 13.83
N ILE A 13 -9.16 2.22 14.84
CA ILE A 13 -9.89 1.37 15.78
C ILE A 13 -10.89 0.52 15.01
N GLY A 14 -10.87 -0.80 15.26
CA GLY A 14 -11.71 -1.79 14.58
C GLY A 14 -11.29 -2.11 13.14
N ASN A 15 -10.27 -1.43 12.62
CA ASN A 15 -9.76 -1.56 11.25
C ASN A 15 -8.25 -1.90 11.22
N GLU A 16 -7.69 -2.39 12.34
CA GLU A 16 -6.25 -2.62 12.53
C GLU A 16 -5.69 -3.72 11.62
N SER A 17 -6.57 -4.62 11.15
CA SER A 17 -6.21 -5.67 10.20
C SER A 17 -5.97 -5.14 8.78
N VAL A 18 -6.53 -3.97 8.45
CA VAL A 18 -6.50 -3.35 7.12
C VAL A 18 -5.63 -2.09 7.10
N THR A 19 -5.73 -1.27 8.14
CA THR A 19 -5.07 0.03 8.28
C THR A 19 -4.07 0.02 9.43
N GLY A 20 -2.91 0.64 9.20
CA GLY A 20 -1.92 0.88 10.24
C GLY A 20 -2.13 2.23 10.94
N LYS A 21 -1.19 2.56 11.83
CA LYS A 21 -1.24 3.74 12.71
C LYS A 21 -0.83 5.05 12.03
N GLU A 22 -0.37 4.99 10.78
CA GLU A 22 0.23 6.10 10.04
C GLU A 22 -0.73 6.69 8.99
N GLY A 23 -2.02 6.53 9.26
CA GLY A 23 -3.08 7.27 8.59
C GLY A 23 -2.95 8.78 8.78
N ILE A 24 -3.60 9.57 7.92
CA ILE A 24 -3.64 11.03 8.02
C ILE A 24 -5.04 11.56 7.75
N GLY A 25 -5.37 12.68 8.39
CA GLY A 25 -6.63 13.38 8.19
C GLY A 25 -7.84 12.65 8.81
N ILE A 26 -9.02 13.09 8.38
CA ILE A 26 -10.31 12.55 8.83
C ILE A 26 -10.84 11.63 7.73
N ARG A 27 -11.40 10.49 8.15
CA ARG A 27 -11.98 9.51 7.24
C ARG A 27 -13.18 10.10 6.50
N ASN A 28 -13.28 9.86 5.19
CA ASN A 28 -14.45 10.20 4.38
C ASN A 28 -15.21 8.93 3.95
N GLU A 29 -16.39 9.09 3.34
CA GLU A 29 -17.23 7.97 2.87
C GLU A 29 -16.47 7.01 1.94
N ASN A 30 -15.73 7.55 0.95
CA ASN A 30 -14.87 6.75 0.08
C ASN A 30 -13.81 5.96 0.86
N GLY A 31 -13.28 6.55 1.95
CA GLY A 31 -12.36 5.92 2.87
C GLY A 31 -12.96 4.73 3.59
N GLU A 32 -14.21 4.85 4.04
CA GLU A 32 -14.96 3.75 4.67
C GLU A 32 -15.19 2.62 3.67
N THR A 33 -15.76 2.92 2.50
CA THR A 33 -15.97 1.92 1.44
C THR A 33 -14.66 1.24 0.99
N PHE A 34 -13.56 2.00 0.94
CA PHE A 34 -12.27 1.43 0.59
C PHE A 34 -11.72 0.47 1.67
N ILE A 35 -11.93 0.79 2.95
CA ILE A 35 -11.55 -0.10 4.06
C ILE A 35 -12.40 -1.36 4.05
N GLU A 36 -13.72 -1.25 3.87
CA GLU A 36 -14.63 -2.40 3.74
C GLU A 36 -14.21 -3.32 2.59
N LEU A 37 -13.90 -2.74 1.42
CA LEU A 37 -13.39 -3.48 0.28
C LEU A 37 -12.08 -4.22 0.61
N CYS A 38 -11.14 -3.53 1.26
CA CYS A 38 -9.87 -4.12 1.65
C CYS A 38 -10.07 -5.26 2.66
N GLN A 39 -10.97 -5.10 3.62
CA GLN A 39 -11.32 -6.15 4.58
C GLN A 39 -11.90 -7.37 3.85
N PHE A 40 -12.87 -7.15 2.96
CA PHE A 40 -13.49 -8.21 2.17
C PHE A 40 -12.49 -8.95 1.26
N LYS A 41 -11.50 -8.24 0.72
CA LYS A 41 -10.49 -8.80 -0.20
C LYS A 41 -9.20 -9.24 0.49
N ASN A 42 -9.13 -9.21 1.82
CA ASN A 42 -7.92 -9.52 2.60
C ASN A 42 -6.71 -8.68 2.13
N LEU A 43 -6.88 -7.37 2.04
CA LEU A 43 -5.86 -6.40 1.68
C LEU A 43 -5.48 -5.53 2.88
N ILE A 44 -4.21 -5.11 2.91
CA ILE A 44 -3.72 -4.08 3.81
C ILE A 44 -3.40 -2.80 3.01
N ILE A 45 -3.67 -1.63 3.58
CA ILE A 45 -3.39 -0.33 2.98
C ILE A 45 -1.95 0.07 3.36
N GLY A 46 -1.02 -0.13 2.43
CA GLY A 46 0.41 0.02 2.66
C GLY A 46 0.83 1.40 3.17
N GLY A 47 0.22 2.46 2.63
CA GLY A 47 0.54 3.85 3.01
C GLY A 47 0.29 4.18 4.48
N THR A 48 -0.54 3.39 5.18
CA THR A 48 -0.87 3.60 6.60
C THR A 48 0.02 2.81 7.57
N ARG A 49 0.93 1.96 7.06
CA ARG A 49 1.64 0.99 7.89
C ARG A 49 3.00 1.45 8.40
N PHE A 50 3.73 2.22 7.60
CA PHE A 50 5.13 2.56 7.87
C PHE A 50 5.25 3.95 8.45
N GLN A 51 6.00 4.06 9.56
CA GLN A 51 6.22 5.34 10.21
C GLN A 51 7.04 6.27 9.32
N LYS A 52 6.50 7.47 9.07
CA LYS A 52 7.11 8.46 8.18
C LYS A 52 6.91 9.88 8.69
N LYS A 53 7.75 10.78 8.20
CA LYS A 53 7.49 12.22 8.30
C LYS A 53 6.26 12.58 7.46
N ASP A 54 5.44 13.53 7.94
CA ASP A 54 4.18 13.90 7.30
C ASP A 54 4.34 14.36 5.84
N ILE A 55 5.49 14.93 5.50
CA ILE A 55 5.82 15.34 4.13
C ILE A 55 5.82 14.17 3.12
N TYR A 56 5.98 12.92 3.58
CA TYR A 56 5.98 11.71 2.74
C TYR A 56 4.66 10.92 2.81
N LYS A 57 3.69 11.40 3.61
CA LYS A 57 2.40 10.72 3.82
C LYS A 57 1.31 11.18 2.86
N ALA A 58 1.32 12.47 2.50
CA ALA A 58 0.34 13.07 1.61
C ALA A 58 0.73 12.86 0.13
N THR A 59 -0.26 12.54 -0.69
CA THR A 59 -0.11 12.26 -2.12
C THR A 59 -0.74 13.33 -2.99
N TRP A 60 -1.58 14.19 -2.41
CA TRP A 60 -2.23 15.30 -3.10
C TRP A 60 -2.10 16.59 -2.29
N VAL A 61 -1.94 17.72 -2.98
CA VAL A 61 -1.86 19.05 -2.39
C VAL A 61 -2.82 19.99 -3.10
N SER A 62 -3.64 20.73 -2.34
CA SER A 62 -4.55 21.71 -2.93
C SER A 62 -3.80 22.79 -3.72
N PRO A 63 -4.44 23.43 -4.72
CA PRO A 63 -3.81 24.51 -5.51
C PRO A 63 -3.27 25.65 -4.64
N ASN A 64 -3.95 25.97 -3.53
CA ASN A 64 -3.52 26.99 -2.57
C ASN A 64 -2.45 26.49 -1.56
N ARG A 65 -2.01 25.24 -1.67
CA ARG A 65 -0.99 24.56 -0.84
C ARG A 65 -1.31 24.43 0.65
N ARG A 66 -2.54 24.75 1.07
CA ARG A 66 -2.96 24.69 2.48
C ARG A 66 -3.42 23.30 2.90
N THR A 67 -4.01 22.54 1.99
CA THR A 67 -4.58 21.22 2.27
C THR A 67 -3.71 20.15 1.64
N LYS A 68 -3.44 19.10 2.41
CA LYS A 68 -2.70 17.92 1.96
C LYS A 68 -3.51 16.69 2.31
N ASN A 69 -3.70 15.78 1.36
CA ASN A 69 -4.46 14.55 1.57
C ASN A 69 -3.67 13.35 1.05
N ARG A 70 -4.03 12.16 1.54
CA ARG A 70 -3.66 10.89 0.92
C ARG A 70 -4.91 10.34 0.26
N ILE A 71 -4.92 10.35 -1.07
CA ILE A 71 -6.03 9.81 -1.89
C ILE A 71 -5.54 8.75 -2.89
N ASP A 72 -4.24 8.69 -3.10
CA ASP A 72 -3.56 7.66 -3.87
C ASP A 72 -3.09 6.53 -2.96
N HIS A 73 -3.46 5.29 -3.27
CA HIS A 73 -3.22 4.14 -2.40
C HIS A 73 -2.56 2.98 -3.12
N ILE A 74 -1.67 2.31 -2.38
CA ILE A 74 -1.18 0.97 -2.69
C ILE A 74 -1.73 0.05 -1.60
N ALA A 75 -2.56 -0.91 -2.00
CA ALA A 75 -3.02 -1.99 -1.14
C ALA A 75 -2.44 -3.32 -1.61
N VAL A 76 -2.02 -4.16 -0.67
CA VAL A 76 -1.42 -5.47 -0.96
C VAL A 76 -2.15 -6.55 -0.19
N ASN A 77 -2.22 -7.76 -0.76
CA ASN A 77 -2.84 -8.87 -0.06
C ASN A 77 -2.11 -9.18 1.24
N THR A 78 -2.86 -9.45 2.31
CA THR A 78 -2.35 -9.73 3.66
C THR A 78 -1.34 -10.87 3.68
N LYS A 79 -1.47 -11.86 2.78
CA LYS A 79 -0.48 -12.94 2.60
C LYS A 79 0.93 -12.43 2.29
N TRP A 80 1.02 -11.34 1.53
CA TRP A 80 2.29 -10.74 1.08
C TRP A 80 2.66 -9.49 1.88
N LYS A 81 2.02 -9.24 3.02
CA LYS A 81 2.28 -8.05 3.82
C LYS A 81 3.77 -7.91 4.20
N SER A 82 4.46 -9.00 4.51
CA SER A 82 5.88 -8.98 4.85
C SER A 82 6.79 -8.65 3.66
N SER A 83 6.30 -8.79 2.43
CA SER A 83 7.01 -8.43 1.21
C SER A 83 6.98 -6.93 0.94
N LEU A 84 5.93 -6.23 1.38
CA LEU A 84 5.87 -4.78 1.30
C LEU A 84 6.80 -4.17 2.35
N LEU A 85 7.87 -3.52 1.91
CA LEU A 85 8.90 -2.91 2.75
C LEU A 85 8.59 -1.45 3.04
N ASP A 86 7.99 -0.75 2.07
CA ASP A 86 7.66 0.66 2.21
C ASP A 86 6.57 1.12 1.23
N VAL A 87 5.84 2.19 1.58
CA VAL A 87 4.96 2.95 0.66
C VAL A 87 5.08 4.43 0.99
N SER A 88 5.46 5.26 0.01
CA SER A 88 5.72 6.68 0.25
C SER A 88 5.34 7.59 -0.92
N ALA A 89 5.03 8.85 -0.62
CA ALA A 89 4.97 9.90 -1.64
C ALA A 89 6.39 10.35 -2.03
N CYS A 90 6.71 10.31 -3.32
CA CYS A 90 7.99 10.72 -3.87
C CYS A 90 8.03 12.24 -4.04
N ARG A 91 8.67 12.93 -3.09
CA ARG A 91 8.76 14.40 -3.06
C ARG A 91 9.81 14.99 -4.00
N GLY A 92 10.74 14.17 -4.48
CA GLY A 92 11.82 14.61 -5.39
C GLY A 92 11.47 14.57 -6.87
N ALA A 93 10.32 14.00 -7.24
CA ALA A 93 9.86 13.97 -8.61
C ALA A 93 9.04 15.23 -8.93
N ASP A 94 9.42 15.93 -10.00
CA ASP A 94 8.60 16.99 -10.58
C ASP A 94 7.79 16.41 -11.75
N VAL A 95 6.47 16.33 -11.56
CA VAL A 95 5.53 15.72 -12.51
C VAL A 95 4.52 16.73 -13.06
N GLY A 96 4.62 18.02 -12.69
CA GLY A 96 3.68 19.04 -13.14
C GLY A 96 2.22 18.81 -12.70
N SER A 97 2.00 18.07 -11.61
CA SER A 97 0.68 17.74 -11.04
C SER A 97 0.56 18.26 -9.61
N ASP A 98 -0.69 18.45 -9.16
CA ASP A 98 -1.05 18.62 -7.76
C ASP A 98 -0.94 17.30 -6.95
N HIS A 99 -0.69 16.17 -7.62
CA HIS A 99 -0.34 14.89 -7.04
C HIS A 99 1.18 14.64 -6.99
N TYR A 100 1.62 13.96 -5.93
CA TYR A 100 2.92 13.33 -5.85
C TYR A 100 2.83 11.87 -6.29
N LEU A 101 3.86 11.40 -7.00
CA LEU A 101 3.99 9.97 -7.29
C LEU A 101 4.02 9.16 -6.01
N VAL A 102 3.32 8.02 -6.01
CA VAL A 102 3.36 7.05 -4.91
C VAL A 102 4.26 5.88 -5.30
N THR A 103 5.24 5.59 -4.46
CA THR A 103 6.15 4.46 -4.63
C THR A 103 5.83 3.38 -3.61
N GLY A 104 5.99 2.12 -4.01
CA GLY A 104 5.93 0.96 -3.14
C GLY A 104 7.20 0.14 -3.29
N GLU A 105 7.88 -0.16 -2.19
CA GLU A 105 9.06 -1.03 -2.18
C GLU A 105 8.63 -2.45 -1.82
N ILE A 106 8.91 -3.41 -2.71
CA ILE A 106 8.47 -4.80 -2.56
C ILE A 106 9.67 -5.73 -2.67
N ARG A 107 9.84 -6.60 -1.67
CA ARG A 107 10.76 -7.72 -1.69
C ARG A 107 10.12 -8.92 -2.37
N LEU A 108 10.72 -9.37 -3.46
CA LEU A 108 10.34 -10.61 -4.14
C LEU A 108 11.16 -11.78 -3.60
N PHE A 109 10.50 -12.90 -3.33
CA PHE A 109 11.17 -14.17 -3.05
C PHE A 109 11.16 -15.03 -4.30
N LYS A 110 12.29 -15.67 -4.63
CA LYS A 110 12.30 -16.72 -5.65
C LYS A 110 11.39 -17.85 -5.15
N VAL A 111 10.36 -18.16 -5.92
CA VAL A 111 9.65 -19.43 -5.76
C VAL A 111 10.62 -20.51 -6.20
N ALA A 112 10.83 -21.54 -5.37
CA ALA A 112 11.63 -22.68 -5.77
C ALA A 112 11.03 -23.26 -7.06
N GLU A 113 11.87 -23.47 -8.08
CA GLU A 113 11.43 -24.20 -9.27
C GLU A 113 10.85 -25.54 -8.82
N LYS A 114 9.60 -25.80 -9.20
CA LYS A 114 9.06 -27.14 -9.06
C LYS A 114 9.89 -28.01 -9.99
N LYS A 115 10.73 -28.87 -9.42
CA LYS A 115 11.32 -29.97 -10.19
C LYS A 115 10.19 -30.71 -10.86
N THR A 116 10.28 -30.89 -12.17
CA THR A 116 9.34 -31.73 -12.90
C THR A 116 9.49 -33.17 -12.41
N ASP A 117 8.42 -33.96 -12.46
CA ASP A 117 8.45 -35.37 -12.04
C ASP A 117 9.58 -36.15 -12.78
N GLU A 118 9.91 -35.74 -14.00
CA GLU A 118 11.03 -36.26 -14.79
C GLU A 118 12.40 -36.08 -14.13
N GLU A 119 12.66 -34.93 -13.49
CA GLU A 119 13.92 -34.69 -12.77
C GLU A 119 14.02 -35.50 -11.47
N TYR A 120 12.88 -35.85 -10.87
CA TYR A 120 12.82 -36.70 -9.70
C TYR A 120 13.09 -38.16 -10.06
N ILE A 121 12.48 -38.64 -11.15
CA ILE A 121 12.70 -40.00 -11.68
C ILE A 121 14.17 -40.19 -12.08
N ARG A 122 14.78 -39.22 -12.79
CA ARG A 122 16.19 -39.29 -13.20
C ARG A 122 17.18 -39.39 -12.04
N LYS A 123 16.83 -38.91 -10.85
CA LYS A 123 17.70 -38.95 -9.66
C LYS A 123 17.58 -40.24 -8.85
N GLN A 124 16.56 -41.06 -9.08
CA GLN A 124 16.38 -42.35 -8.40
C GLN A 124 16.91 -43.55 -9.21
N THR A 125 17.30 -43.34 -10.47
CA THR A 125 17.81 -44.40 -11.36
C THR A 125 19.34 -44.38 -11.52
N ILE A 126 20.07 -43.66 -10.67
CA ILE A 126 21.54 -43.67 -10.61
C ILE A 126 21.99 -44.19 -9.26
#